data_AF-A0A1G0Z3A9-F1
#
_entry.id   AF-A0A1G0Z3A9-F1
#
_cell.length_a   1.000
_cell.length_b   1.000
_cell.length_c   1.000
_cell.angle_alpha   90.00
_cell.angle_beta   90.00
_cell.angle_gamma   90.00
#
_symmetry.space_group_name_H-M   'P 1'
#
loop_
_entity.id
_entity.type
_entity.pdbx_description
1 polymer ?
#
loop_
_entity_poly.entity_id
_entity_poly.type
_entity_poly.pdbx_seq_one_letter_code
_entity_poly.pdbx_strand_id
1 'polypeptide(L)'
;MNYIIFTFTAVVLAVCQPAYCSDAGVTGDAPPIVHDFGKIGDTENPIHKFTVTNSTSGKFKVLQARVPCGCASTTLDRDSLEPGEECYST
;
A
#
# COMPACT_ATOMS: atom_id res chain seq x y z
N MET A 1 -9.33 12.25 58.10
CA MET A 1 -10.23 12.46 56.94
C MET A 1 -9.50 13.34 55.93
N ASN A 2 -8.52 12.79 55.20
CA ASN A 2 -7.78 13.53 54.15
C ASN A 2 -6.90 12.63 53.25
N TYR A 3 -7.30 11.36 53.04
CA TYR A 3 -6.54 10.43 52.19
C TYR A 3 -7.26 10.10 50.86
N ILE A 4 -8.50 10.58 50.69
CA ILE A 4 -9.36 10.27 49.54
C ILE A 4 -9.11 11.21 48.35
N ILE A 5 -8.45 12.37 48.57
CA ILE A 5 -8.19 13.35 47.51
C ILE A 5 -6.89 13.01 46.74
N PHE A 6 -5.95 12.28 47.34
CA PHE A 6 -4.65 11.98 46.71
C PHE A 6 -4.67 10.77 45.76
N THR A 7 -5.75 9.98 45.72
CA THR A 7 -5.83 8.81 44.83
C THR A 7 -6.43 9.13 43.46
N PHE A 8 -6.96 10.33 43.24
CA PHE A 8 -7.64 10.69 41.98
C PHE A 8 -6.72 11.21 40.87
N THR A 9 -5.45 11.49 41.15
CA THR A 9 -4.50 12.08 40.17
C THR A 9 -3.56 11.07 39.51
N ALA A 10 -3.69 9.77 39.77
CA ALA A 10 -2.77 8.74 39.28
C ALA A 10 -3.34 7.84 38.16
N VAL A 11 -4.37 8.28 37.42
CA VAL A 11 -4.98 7.50 36.31
C VAL A 11 -4.84 8.20 34.96
N VAL A 12 -3.84 9.07 34.78
CA VAL A 12 -3.61 9.79 33.50
C VAL A 12 -2.19 9.59 32.95
N LEU A 13 -1.55 8.46 33.25
CA LEU A 13 -0.27 8.08 32.65
C LEU A 13 -0.35 6.62 32.20
N ALA A 14 -0.04 6.40 30.92
CA ALA A 14 0.07 5.11 30.23
C ALA A 14 -1.16 4.57 29.46
N VAL A 15 -1.95 5.44 28.84
CA VAL A 15 -2.32 5.18 27.44
C VAL A 15 -1.25 5.83 26.56
N CYS A 16 -0.08 5.19 26.51
CA CYS A 16 0.69 5.21 25.27
C CYS A 16 -0.18 4.39 24.31
N GLN A 17 -1.18 5.05 23.71
CA GLN A 17 -1.77 4.51 22.51
C GLN A 17 -0.54 4.34 21.61
N PRO A 18 -0.15 3.10 21.20
CA PRO A 18 0.68 3.02 20.01
C PRO A 18 -0.10 3.89 19.04
N ALA A 19 0.55 4.93 18.48
CA ALA A 19 -0.07 5.70 17.44
C ALA A 19 -0.73 4.66 16.56
N TYR A 20 -2.06 4.68 16.48
CA TYR A 20 -2.76 4.01 15.42
C TYR A 20 -2.28 4.82 14.21
N CYS A 21 -1.08 4.48 13.75
CA CYS A 21 -0.74 4.51 12.35
C CYS A 21 -1.81 3.61 11.77
N SER A 22 -2.98 4.20 11.51
CA SER A 22 -4.00 3.57 10.69
C SER A 22 -3.23 3.25 9.43
N ASP A 23 -2.90 1.98 9.29
CA ASP A 23 -2.08 1.42 8.23
C ASP A 23 -2.89 1.40 6.94
N ALA A 24 -3.40 2.58 6.57
CA ALA A 24 -3.96 2.89 5.29
C ALA A 24 -2.80 3.03 4.31
N GLY A 25 -2.09 1.92 4.10
CA GLY A 25 -1.13 1.75 3.02
C GLY A 25 -1.84 1.25 1.77
N VAL A 26 -1.36 1.67 0.60
CA VAL A 26 -1.61 0.92 -0.64
C VAL A 26 -0.74 -0.32 -0.53
N THR A 27 -1.36 -1.50 -0.58
CA THR A 27 -0.65 -2.78 -0.53
C THR A 27 -0.50 -3.28 -1.96
N GLY A 28 0.64 -3.88 -2.26
CA GLY A 28 0.89 -4.55 -3.54
C GLY A 28 1.17 -6.03 -3.31
N ASP A 29 1.65 -6.69 -4.35
CA ASP A 29 2.11 -8.08 -4.26
C ASP A 29 3.08 -8.29 -3.06
N ALA A 30 3.03 -9.48 -2.46
CA ALA A 30 3.87 -9.80 -1.31
C ALA A 30 5.36 -9.71 -1.69
N PRO A 31 6.22 -9.14 -0.83
CA PRO A 31 7.63 -8.97 -1.15
C PRO A 31 8.33 -10.33 -1.36
N PRO A 32 9.25 -10.43 -2.34
CA PRO A 32 9.76 -9.35 -3.19
C PRO A 32 8.89 -9.05 -4.42
N ILE A 33 8.59 -7.76 -4.64
CA ILE A 33 7.86 -7.25 -5.83
C ILE A 33 8.77 -7.14 -7.07
N VAL A 34 9.55 -8.18 -7.33
CA VAL A 34 10.54 -8.21 -8.43
C VAL A 34 10.20 -9.37 -9.35
N HIS A 35 10.07 -9.08 -10.64
CA HIS A 35 9.91 -10.10 -11.67
C HIS A 35 11.13 -10.12 -12.59
N ASP A 36 11.69 -11.30 -12.82
CA ASP A 36 12.75 -11.54 -13.79
C ASP A 36 12.16 -12.21 -15.04
N PHE A 37 12.21 -11.52 -16.16
CA PHE A 37 11.75 -12.03 -17.46
C PHE A 37 12.73 -13.03 -18.09
N GLY A 38 13.96 -13.15 -17.56
CA GLY A 38 14.99 -14.04 -18.07
C GLY A 38 15.51 -13.61 -19.46
N LYS A 39 15.69 -14.59 -20.34
CA LYS A 39 16.13 -14.35 -21.72
C LYS A 39 14.90 -14.17 -22.61
N ILE A 40 14.76 -12.98 -23.16
CA ILE A 40 13.70 -12.63 -24.10
C ILE A 40 14.28 -12.70 -25.51
N GLY A 41 13.65 -13.46 -26.39
CA GLY A 41 13.98 -13.48 -27.82
C GLY A 41 13.49 -12.23 -28.55
N ASP A 42 14.06 -11.91 -29.72
CA ASP A 42 13.73 -10.69 -30.49
C ASP A 42 12.25 -10.57 -30.90
N THR A 43 11.52 -11.69 -30.92
CA THR A 43 10.09 -11.75 -31.29
C THR A 43 9.17 -11.93 -30.07
N GLU A 44 9.73 -12.05 -28.87
CA GLU A 44 8.96 -12.31 -27.66
C GLU A 44 8.52 -11.00 -27.00
N ASN A 45 7.24 -10.94 -26.61
CA ASN A 45 6.67 -9.84 -25.84
C ASN A 45 6.11 -10.39 -24.53
N PRO A 46 6.96 -10.71 -23.54
CA PRO A 46 6.52 -11.27 -22.27
C PRO A 46 5.73 -10.23 -21.48
N ILE A 47 4.66 -10.70 -20.83
CA ILE A 47 3.72 -9.86 -20.10
C ILE A 47 3.67 -10.34 -18.65
N HIS A 48 3.84 -9.42 -17.70
CA HIS A 48 3.68 -9.71 -16.27
C HIS A 48 2.65 -8.76 -15.66
N LYS A 49 1.83 -9.25 -14.73
CA LYS A 49 0.81 -8.46 -14.06
C LYS A 49 1.17 -8.30 -12.60
N PHE A 50 1.29 -7.06 -12.15
CA PHE A 50 1.41 -6.69 -10.75
C PHE A 50 0.03 -6.29 -10.21
N THR A 51 -0.28 -6.73 -9.00
CA THR A 51 -1.55 -6.40 -8.34
C THR A 51 -1.34 -5.25 -7.35
N VAL A 52 -2.23 -4.26 -7.42
CA VAL A 52 -2.23 -3.11 -6.52
C VAL A 52 -3.60 -3.03 -5.85
N THR A 53 -3.63 -3.10 -4.52
CA THR A 53 -4.85 -3.16 -3.73
C THR A 53 -4.98 -1.91 -2.85
N ASN A 54 -6.13 -1.26 -2.93
CA ASN A 54 -6.45 -0.16 -2.04
C ASN A 54 -6.90 -0.69 -0.67
N SER A 55 -5.96 -0.87 0.26
CA SER A 55 -6.26 -1.27 1.64
C SER A 55 -6.66 -0.09 2.54
N THR A 56 -6.83 1.10 1.97
CA THR A 56 -7.22 2.30 2.71
C THR A 56 -8.74 2.43 2.82
N SER A 57 -9.22 3.19 3.80
CA SER A 57 -10.65 3.50 3.95
C SER A 57 -11.14 4.59 2.98
N GLY A 58 -10.25 5.14 2.15
CA GLY A 58 -10.55 6.23 1.22
C GLY A 58 -10.39 5.81 -0.24
N LYS A 59 -10.89 6.67 -1.13
CA LYS A 59 -10.69 6.52 -2.57
C LYS A 59 -9.24 6.86 -2.93
N PHE A 60 -8.57 5.95 -3.62
CA PHE A 60 -7.19 6.10 -4.08
C PHE A 60 -7.16 6.27 -5.60
N LYS A 61 -6.29 7.16 -6.09
CA LYS A 61 -6.09 7.37 -7.53
C LYS A 61 -4.62 7.19 -7.88
N VAL A 62 -4.32 6.27 -8.79
CA VAL A 62 -3.00 6.16 -9.41
C VAL A 62 -2.86 7.28 -10.44
N LEU A 63 -1.88 8.16 -10.22
CA LEU A 63 -1.66 9.31 -11.10
C LEU A 63 -0.87 8.93 -12.34
N GLN A 64 0.14 8.07 -12.18
CA GLN A 64 1.03 7.68 -13.27
C GLN A 64 1.81 6.42 -12.90
N ALA A 65 1.87 5.46 -13.82
CA ALA A 65 2.88 4.40 -13.84
C ALA A 65 4.04 4.86 -14.74
N ARG A 66 5.28 4.76 -14.26
CA ARG A 66 6.47 5.17 -15.02
C ARG A 66 7.43 4.00 -15.17
N VAL A 67 7.94 3.85 -16.39
CA VAL A 67 9.07 2.98 -16.69
C VAL A 67 10.31 3.87 -16.88
N PRO A 68 11.37 3.72 -16.08
CA PRO A 68 12.56 4.58 -16.18
C PRO A 68 13.36 4.32 -17.46
N CYS A 69 13.33 3.09 -17.97
CA CYS A 69 13.92 2.70 -19.24
C CYS A 69 12.81 2.48 -20.27
N GLY A 70 12.90 3.13 -21.44
CA GLY A 70 11.84 3.09 -22.46
C GLY A 70 11.67 1.75 -23.19
N CYS A 71 12.37 0.68 -22.79
CA CYS A 71 12.28 -0.64 -23.39
C CYS A 71 11.12 -1.49 -22.86
N ALA A 72 10.51 -1.11 -21.73
CA ALA A 72 9.29 -1.72 -21.24
C ALA A 72 8.15 -0.71 -21.32
N SER A 73 6.96 -1.21 -21.66
CA SER A 73 5.72 -0.44 -21.61
C SER A 73 4.97 -0.81 -20.35
N THR A 74 4.26 0.14 -19.76
CA THR A 74 3.35 -0.15 -18.66
C THR A 74 1.95 0.38 -18.94
N THR A 75 0.94 -0.42 -18.61
CA THR A 75 -0.47 -0.04 -18.73
C THR A 75 -1.19 -0.39 -17.45
N LEU A 76 -2.00 0.55 -16.98
CA LEU A 76 -2.84 0.36 -15.81
C LEU A 76 -4.26 0.03 -16.28
N ASP A 77 -4.90 -0.95 -15.66
CA ASP A 77 -6.28 -1.31 -16.00
C ASP A 77 -7.27 -0.21 -15.57
N ARG A 78 -7.05 0.38 -14.38
CA ARG A 78 -7.87 1.45 -13.83
C ARG A 78 -7.06 2.42 -12.97
N ASP A 79 -7.40 3.70 -13.07
CA ASP A 79 -6.69 4.77 -12.38
C ASP A 79 -7.27 5.06 -10.99
N SER A 80 -8.49 4.63 -10.73
CA SER A 80 -9.27 4.97 -9.54
C SER A 80 -9.73 3.69 -8.85
N LEU A 81 -9.41 3.57 -7.58
CA LEU A 81 -9.73 2.42 -6.72
C LEU A 81 -10.54 2.90 -5.51
N GLU A 82 -11.73 2.35 -5.34
CA GLU A 82 -12.48 2.44 -4.10
C GLU A 82 -11.83 1.55 -3.02
N PRO A 83 -12.18 1.72 -1.73
CA PRO A 83 -11.68 0.87 -0.65
C PRO A 83 -11.92 -0.61 -0.92
N GLY A 84 -10.85 -1.42 -0.87
CA GLY A 84 -10.88 -2.86 -1.12
C GLY A 84 -10.86 -3.26 -2.60
N GLU A 85 -10.83 -2.32 -3.53
CA GLU A 85 -10.64 -2.62 -4.95
C GLU A 85 -9.17 -2.86 -5.30
N GLU A 86 -8.97 -3.64 -6.35
CA GLU A 86 -7.65 -3.99 -6.89
C GLU A 86 -7.55 -3.52 -8.34
N CYS A 87 -6.38 -3.03 -8.75
CA CYS A 87 -6.05 -2.87 -10.18
C CYS A 87 -4.80 -3.67 -10.53
N TYR A 88 -4.68 -3.95 -11.82
CA TYR A 88 -3.53 -4.62 -12.39
C TYR A 88 -2.69 -3.62 -13.18
N SER A 89 -1.38 -3.69 -12.96
CA SER A 89 -0.39 -3.04 -13.81
C SER A 89 0.29 -4.10 -14.66
N THR A 90 0.25 -3.89 -15.97
CA THR A 90 0.94 -4.74 -16.95
C THR A 90 2.11 -3.98 -17.56
#